data_AF-A0A2T7NDS4-F1
#
_entry.id   AF-A0A2T7NDS4-F1
#
_cell.length_a   1.000
_cell.length_b   1.000
_cell.length_c   1.000
_cell.angle_alpha   90.00
_cell.angle_beta   90.00
_cell.angle_gamma   90.00
#
_symmetry.space_group_name_H-M   'P 1'
#
loop_
_entity.id
_entity.type
_entity.pdbx_description
1 polymer ?
#
loop_
_entity_poly.entity_id
_entity_poly.type
_entity_poly.pdbx_seq_one_letter_code
_entity_poly.pdbx_strand_id
1 'polypeptide(L)'
;MDAEPAAVDAEPAAVSIPSIEEQLSEEKEKNKVLEERVRQLEHHLQTLESTSKIEKFGLERYAHDDAKIEFDTGFPNYNVLKIFHIFLEPHAKVMYQTYGKSGEKVWMRRPNGNMQLIDELFMFLVWIRLGMLTTDLSDRFAISASSVSTKINV
;
A
#
# COMPACT_ATOMS: atom_id res chain seq x y z
N MET A 1 -54.39 -45.48 -55.19
CA MET A 1 -54.48 -44.06 -55.54
C MET A 1 -55.43 -43.41 -54.56
N ASP A 2 -55.05 -42.67 -53.54
CA ASP A 2 -53.75 -42.28 -52.98
C ASP A 2 -54.04 -41.93 -51.50
N ALA A 3 -53.26 -42.52 -50.59
CA ALA A 3 -53.26 -42.14 -49.19
C ALA A 3 -52.02 -41.26 -48.99
N GLU A 4 -52.22 -39.95 -48.97
CA GLU A 4 -51.18 -38.95 -48.72
C GLU A 4 -51.26 -38.52 -47.24
N PRO A 5 -50.22 -38.72 -46.42
CA PRO A 5 -50.26 -38.39 -45.01
C PRO A 5 -49.90 -36.92 -44.76
N ALA A 6 -50.67 -36.29 -43.88
CA ALA A 6 -50.43 -34.94 -43.38
C ALA A 6 -49.05 -34.82 -42.71
N ALA A 7 -48.39 -33.69 -43.00
CA ALA A 7 -47.09 -33.32 -42.47
C ALA A 7 -47.04 -33.39 -40.95
N VAL A 8 -45.98 -34.02 -40.45
CA VAL A 8 -45.63 -34.09 -39.03
C VAL A 8 -44.94 -32.78 -38.67
N ASP A 9 -45.64 -31.91 -37.96
CA ASP A 9 -45.02 -30.82 -37.22
C ASP A 9 -44.20 -31.43 -36.07
N ALA A 10 -42.90 -31.56 -36.30
CA ALA A 10 -41.94 -31.93 -35.27
C ALA A 10 -41.74 -30.75 -34.32
N GLU A 11 -42.53 -30.74 -33.26
CA GLU A 11 -42.34 -29.92 -32.07
C GLU A 11 -40.91 -30.16 -31.50
N PRO A 12 -40.07 -29.12 -31.36
CA PRO A 12 -38.71 -29.31 -30.86
C PRO A 12 -38.76 -29.68 -29.38
N ALA A 13 -38.11 -30.80 -29.06
CA ALA A 13 -37.94 -31.37 -27.74
C ALA A 13 -37.69 -30.32 -26.65
N ALA A 14 -38.57 -30.30 -25.67
CA ALA A 14 -38.45 -29.58 -24.42
C ALA A 14 -37.20 -30.04 -23.65
N VAL A 15 -36.07 -29.36 -23.83
CA VAL A 15 -34.90 -29.51 -22.95
C VAL A 15 -35.17 -28.73 -21.67
N SER A 16 -35.58 -29.48 -20.64
CA SER A 16 -35.66 -29.19 -19.20
C SER A 16 -35.25 -27.79 -18.71
N ILE A 17 -36.25 -26.91 -18.64
CA ILE A 17 -36.27 -25.63 -17.90
C ILE A 17 -35.85 -25.74 -16.40
N PRO A 18 -36.17 -26.83 -15.66
CA PRO A 18 -35.84 -26.91 -14.22
C PRO A 18 -34.34 -26.92 -13.91
N SER A 19 -33.52 -27.49 -14.79
CA SER A 19 -32.08 -27.61 -14.58
C SER A 19 -31.34 -26.28 -14.71
N ILE A 20 -31.90 -25.33 -15.47
CA ILE A 20 -31.33 -23.99 -15.68
C ILE A 20 -31.68 -23.08 -14.50
N GLU A 21 -32.90 -23.21 -13.95
CA GLU A 21 -33.33 -22.47 -12.76
C GLU A 21 -32.51 -22.85 -11.52
N GLU A 22 -32.21 -24.15 -11.37
CA GLU A 22 -31.36 -24.66 -10.29
C GLU A 22 -29.93 -24.10 -10.40
N GLN A 23 -29.33 -24.15 -11.59
CA GLN A 23 -28.01 -23.55 -11.86
C GLN A 23 -27.98 -22.03 -11.63
N LEU A 24 -29.05 -21.32 -12.02
CA LEU A 24 -29.17 -19.88 -11.78
C LEU A 24 -29.30 -19.56 -10.28
N SER A 25 -29.93 -20.43 -9.51
CA SER A 25 -30.04 -20.27 -8.05
C SER A 25 -28.69 -20.47 -7.35
N GLU A 26 -27.90 -21.47 -7.78
CA GLU A 26 -26.57 -21.73 -7.25
C GLU A 26 -25.59 -20.60 -7.60
N GLU A 27 -25.63 -20.08 -8.83
CA GLU A 27 -24.80 -18.93 -9.24
C GLU A 27 -25.16 -17.65 -8.49
N LYS A 28 -26.44 -17.41 -8.22
CA LYS A 28 -26.85 -16.27 -7.38
C LYS A 28 -26.30 -16.39 -5.95
N GLU A 29 -26.30 -17.59 -5.39
CA GLU A 29 -25.75 -17.80 -4.05
C GLU A 29 -24.23 -17.66 -4.02
N LYS A 30 -23.52 -18.18 -5.03
CA LYS A 30 -22.08 -17.95 -5.21
C LYS A 30 -21.75 -16.46 -5.35
N ASN A 31 -22.52 -15.71 -6.13
CA ASN A 31 -22.34 -14.26 -6.28
C ASN A 31 -22.52 -13.52 -4.95
N LYS A 32 -23.53 -13.86 -4.16
CA LYS A 32 -23.70 -13.27 -2.81
C LYS A 32 -22.50 -13.55 -1.90
N VAL A 33 -22.00 -14.78 -1.89
CA VAL A 33 -20.82 -15.15 -1.08
C VAL A 33 -19.57 -14.41 -1.56
N LEU A 34 -19.41 -14.25 -2.87
CA LEU A 34 -18.30 -13.49 -3.46
C LEU A 34 -18.39 -12.00 -3.11
N GLU A 35 -19.56 -11.38 -3.24
CA GLU A 35 -19.80 -9.99 -2.84
C GLU A 35 -19.48 -9.76 -1.37
N GLU A 36 -19.84 -10.71 -0.51
CA GLU A 36 -19.54 -10.62 0.92
C GLU A 36 -18.04 -10.76 1.20
N ARG A 37 -17.33 -11.64 0.50
CA ARG A 37 -15.87 -11.73 0.59
C ARG A 37 -15.18 -10.47 0.10
N VAL A 38 -15.67 -9.84 -0.97
CA VAL A 38 -15.15 -8.55 -1.46
C VAL A 38 -15.30 -7.49 -0.37
N ARG A 39 -16.49 -7.35 0.23
CA ARG A 39 -16.70 -6.42 1.36
C ARG A 39 -15.77 -6.69 2.53
N GLN A 40 -15.59 -7.95 2.92
CA GLN A 40 -14.70 -8.31 4.03
C GLN A 40 -13.24 -7.99 3.72
N LEU A 41 -12.79 -8.26 2.50
CA LEU A 41 -11.44 -7.92 2.05
C LEU A 41 -11.21 -6.41 2.01
N GLU A 42 -12.17 -5.65 1.50
CA GLU A 42 -12.11 -4.17 1.50
C GLU A 42 -12.03 -3.63 2.93
N HIS A 43 -12.84 -4.15 3.85
CA HIS A 43 -12.78 -3.78 5.26
C HIS A 43 -11.44 -4.14 5.92
N HIS A 44 -10.91 -5.33 5.63
CA HIS A 44 -9.61 -5.77 6.13
C HIS A 44 -8.48 -4.89 5.59
N LEU A 45 -8.51 -4.53 4.30
CA LEU A 45 -7.54 -3.61 3.71
C LEU A 45 -7.63 -2.23 4.35
N GLN A 46 -8.84 -1.69 4.56
CA GLN A 46 -9.01 -0.41 5.24
C GLN A 46 -8.50 -0.45 6.69
N THR A 47 -8.74 -1.55 7.40
CA THR A 47 -8.25 -1.77 8.77
C THR A 47 -6.73 -1.91 8.82
N LEU A 48 -6.14 -2.67 7.90
CA LEU A 48 -4.69 -2.82 7.76
C LEU A 48 -4.01 -1.50 7.36
N GLU A 49 -4.60 -0.74 6.45
CA GLU A 49 -4.07 0.57 6.06
C GLU A 49 -4.12 1.57 7.21
N SER A 50 -5.21 1.59 7.98
CA SER A 50 -5.33 2.48 9.13
C SER A 50 -4.39 2.09 10.27
N THR A 51 -4.29 0.80 10.61
CA THR A 51 -3.34 0.30 11.63
C THR A 51 -1.89 0.50 11.20
N SER A 52 -1.53 0.19 9.95
CA SER A 52 -0.18 0.42 9.40
C SER A 52 0.23 1.90 9.39
N LYS A 53 -0.73 2.83 9.19
CA LYS A 53 -0.47 4.28 9.30
C LYS A 53 -0.23 4.72 10.75
N ILE A 54 -0.85 4.04 11.72
CA ILE A 54 -0.76 4.38 13.15
C ILE A 54 0.49 3.76 13.79
N GLU A 55 0.86 2.54 13.41
CA GLU A 55 1.97 1.79 13.99
C GLU A 55 3.35 2.28 13.55
N LYS A 56 3.44 2.89 12.36
CA LYS A 56 4.68 3.52 11.92
C LYS A 56 4.81 4.89 12.58
N PHE A 57 5.94 5.13 13.26
CA PHE A 57 6.32 6.48 13.67
C PHE A 57 6.59 7.30 12.40
N GLY A 58 5.53 7.92 11.86
CA GLY A 58 5.56 8.77 10.67
C GLY A 58 5.22 10.20 11.04
N LEU A 59 5.55 11.13 10.15
CA LEU A 59 5.34 12.56 10.38
C LEU A 59 3.85 12.86 10.63
N GLU A 60 2.96 12.21 9.90
CA GLU A 60 1.51 12.48 9.95
C GLU A 60 0.89 12.23 11.33
N ARG A 61 1.51 11.38 12.17
CA ARG A 61 1.06 11.16 13.56
C ARG A 61 1.15 12.43 14.40
N TYR A 62 2.08 13.32 14.06
CA TYR A 62 2.36 14.56 14.77
C TYR A 62 1.83 15.79 14.04
N ALA A 63 0.99 15.62 13.02
CA ALA A 63 0.44 16.72 12.23
C ALA A 63 -0.39 17.74 13.05
N HIS A 64 -0.87 17.33 14.23
CA HIS A 64 -1.65 18.17 15.15
C HIS A 64 -0.90 18.53 16.44
N ASP A 65 0.38 18.17 16.56
CA ASP A 65 1.19 18.41 17.75
C ASP A 65 2.50 19.13 17.36
N ASP A 66 2.38 20.44 17.23
CA ASP A 66 3.51 21.30 16.84
C ASP A 66 4.64 21.28 17.86
N ALA A 67 4.33 21.10 19.15
CA ALA A 67 5.35 20.99 20.20
C ALA A 67 6.20 19.73 20.01
N LYS A 68 5.58 18.62 19.60
CA LYS A 68 6.31 17.40 19.28
C LYS A 68 7.12 17.52 17.99
N ILE A 69 6.59 18.19 16.97
CA ILE A 69 7.35 18.49 15.74
C ILE A 69 8.60 19.32 16.07
N GLU A 70 8.47 20.37 16.87
CA GLU A 70 9.59 21.22 17.27
C GLU A 70 10.63 20.45 18.08
N PHE A 71 10.18 19.63 19.01
CA PHE A 71 11.07 18.80 19.82
C PHE A 71 11.85 17.79 18.96
N ASP A 72 11.16 17.04 18.10
CA ASP A 72 11.74 15.96 17.32
C ASP A 72 12.57 16.46 16.14
N THR A 73 12.20 17.58 15.51
CA THR A 73 12.83 18.05 14.25
C THR A 73 13.52 19.41 14.32
N GLY A 74 13.20 20.22 15.33
CA GLY A 74 13.61 21.62 15.41
C GLY A 74 12.82 22.59 14.53
N PHE A 75 11.88 22.11 13.71
CA PHE A 75 10.99 22.99 12.94
C PHE A 75 9.86 23.52 13.83
N PRO A 76 9.45 24.80 13.70
CA PRO A 76 8.47 25.39 14.62
C PRO A 76 7.07 24.74 14.62
N ASN A 77 6.68 24.10 13.52
CA ASN A 77 5.39 23.43 13.38
C ASN A 77 5.40 22.49 12.15
N TYR A 78 4.37 21.66 12.05
CA TYR A 78 4.19 20.71 10.96
C TYR A 78 4.17 21.39 9.57
N ASN A 79 3.51 22.55 9.45
CA ASN A 79 3.34 23.22 8.16
C ASN A 79 4.69 23.70 7.58
N VAL A 80 5.57 24.26 8.41
CA VAL A 80 6.89 24.72 7.96
C VAL A 80 7.74 23.52 7.51
N LEU A 81 7.73 22.42 8.25
CA LEU A 81 8.41 21.18 7.86
C LEU A 81 7.86 20.65 6.53
N LYS A 82 6.53 20.66 6.35
CA LYS A 82 5.89 20.19 5.11
C LYS A 82 6.25 21.05 3.91
N ILE A 83 6.33 22.38 4.06
CA ILE A 83 6.81 23.29 3.01
C ILE A 83 8.26 22.96 2.63
N PHE A 84 9.12 22.75 3.63
CA PHE A 84 10.51 22.36 3.42
C PHE A 84 10.61 21.02 2.67
N HIS A 85 9.80 20.03 3.05
CA HIS A 85 9.71 18.76 2.32
C HIS A 85 9.28 18.96 0.86
N ILE A 86 8.23 19.75 0.59
CA ILE A 86 7.75 20.01 -0.78
C ILE A 86 8.85 20.61 -1.66
N PHE A 87 9.69 21.47 -1.08
CA PHE A 87 10.84 22.04 -1.78
C PHE A 87 11.92 20.99 -2.12
N LEU A 88 12.20 20.06 -1.20
CA LEU A 88 13.21 19.02 -1.37
C LEU A 88 12.73 17.82 -2.20
N GLU A 89 11.44 17.51 -2.18
CA GLU A 89 10.86 16.30 -2.76
C GLU A 89 11.27 16.05 -4.22
N PRO A 90 11.29 17.05 -5.14
CA PRO A 90 11.70 16.84 -6.53
C PRO A 90 13.16 16.37 -6.65
N HIS A 91 14.04 16.89 -5.79
CA HIS A 91 15.47 16.56 -5.78
C HIS A 91 15.72 15.21 -5.11
N ALA A 92 15.05 14.97 -3.98
CA ALA A 92 15.04 13.65 -3.34
C ALA A 92 14.52 12.59 -4.30
N LYS A 93 13.57 12.94 -5.19
CA LYS A 93 13.01 12.04 -6.20
C LYS A 93 13.96 11.65 -7.35
N VAL A 94 15.12 12.27 -7.46
CA VAL A 94 16.15 11.89 -8.45
C VAL A 94 17.43 11.39 -7.81
N MET A 95 17.49 11.34 -6.47
CA MET A 95 18.63 10.79 -5.75
C MET A 95 18.63 9.26 -5.83
N TYR A 96 19.76 8.70 -6.24
CA TYR A 96 20.00 7.26 -6.33
C TYR A 96 21.19 6.92 -5.43
N GLN A 97 21.09 5.81 -4.70
CA GLN A 97 22.24 5.24 -4.03
C GLN A 97 22.97 4.32 -5.01
N THR A 98 24.28 4.49 -5.09
CA THR A 98 25.15 3.61 -5.87
C THR A 98 25.60 2.46 -5.00
N TYR A 99 25.31 1.25 -5.45
CA TYR A 99 25.74 0.02 -4.81
C TYR A 99 26.81 -0.64 -5.69
N GLY A 100 27.98 -0.88 -5.12
CA GLY A 100 29.06 -1.60 -5.80
C GLY A 100 30.38 -1.50 -5.05
N LYS A 101 31.19 -2.56 -5.10
CA LYS A 101 32.60 -2.50 -4.69
C LYS A 101 33.41 -1.92 -5.86
N SER A 102 34.51 -1.24 -5.55
CA SER A 102 35.43 -0.70 -6.57
C SER A 102 35.82 -1.80 -7.57
N GLY A 103 35.38 -1.67 -8.82
CA GLY A 103 35.67 -2.62 -9.91
C GLY A 103 34.48 -3.46 -10.41
N GLU A 104 33.31 -3.43 -9.76
CA GLU A 104 32.10 -4.12 -10.21
C GLU A 104 31.05 -3.17 -10.82
N LYS A 105 30.06 -3.74 -11.53
CA LYS A 105 28.95 -2.97 -12.11
C LYS A 105 28.24 -2.16 -11.01
N VAL A 106 28.22 -0.84 -11.16
CA VAL A 106 27.50 0.07 -10.27
C VAL A 106 26.01 -0.11 -10.50
N TRP A 107 25.30 -0.56 -9.47
CA TRP A 107 23.85 -0.62 -9.49
C TRP A 107 23.33 0.68 -8.88
N MET A 108 22.66 1.49 -9.70
CA MET A 108 21.86 2.61 -9.18
C MET A 108 20.51 2.06 -8.75
N ARG A 109 20.30 2.00 -7.44
CA ARG A 109 18.98 1.72 -6.88
C ARG A 109 18.56 2.93 -6.08
N ARG A 110 17.33 3.37 -6.31
CA ARG A 110 16.61 4.11 -5.28
C ARG A 110 16.63 3.21 -4.05
N PRO A 111 16.97 3.69 -2.84
CA PRO A 111 16.74 2.92 -1.63
C PRO A 111 15.22 2.67 -1.50
N ASN A 112 14.73 1.65 -2.21
CA ASN A 112 13.31 1.42 -2.47
C ASN A 112 12.63 0.98 -1.18
N GLY A 113 11.58 1.71 -0.80
CA GLY A 113 10.22 1.23 -1.05
C GLY A 113 9.32 1.04 0.17
N ASN A 114 9.88 1.01 1.38
CA ASN A 114 9.09 0.69 2.57
C ASN A 114 8.59 1.93 3.33
N MET A 115 8.97 3.13 2.89
CA MET A 115 8.77 4.39 3.61
C MET A 115 8.56 5.55 2.63
N GLN A 116 7.73 6.52 3.02
CA GLN A 116 7.51 7.72 2.22
C GLN A 116 8.69 8.69 2.39
N LEU A 117 9.04 9.45 1.35
CA LEU A 117 10.16 10.41 1.41
C LEU A 117 10.05 11.41 2.58
N ILE A 118 8.82 11.80 2.93
CA ILE A 118 8.57 12.70 4.05
C ILE A 118 8.91 12.06 5.39
N ASP A 119 8.63 10.77 5.56
CA ASP A 119 8.97 10.04 6.78
C ASP A 119 10.48 9.75 6.83
N GLU A 120 11.13 9.50 5.68
CA GLU A 120 12.58 9.35 5.61
C GLU A 120 13.30 10.64 6.03
N LEU A 121 12.81 11.78 5.53
CA LEU A 121 13.28 13.10 5.94
C LEU A 121 13.02 13.31 7.44
N PHE A 122 11.84 12.98 7.93
CA PHE A 122 11.50 13.08 9.35
C PHE A 122 12.46 12.27 10.21
N MET A 123 12.71 11.00 9.87
CA MET A 123 13.68 10.14 10.58
C MET A 123 15.08 10.74 10.61
N PHE A 124 15.53 11.27 9.47
CA PHE A 124 16.83 11.92 9.37
C PHE A 124 16.93 13.17 10.26
N LEU A 125 15.87 13.98 10.32
CA LEU A 125 15.80 15.15 11.21
C LEU A 125 15.80 14.75 12.69
N VAL A 126 15.02 13.73 13.06
CA VAL A 126 15.01 13.18 14.43
C VAL A 126 16.40 12.70 14.84
N TRP A 127 17.07 11.99 13.93
CA TRP A 127 18.44 11.52 14.16
C TRP A 127 19.41 12.66 14.40
N ILE A 128 19.42 13.70 13.55
CA ILE A 128 20.30 14.87 13.71
C ILE A 128 19.98 15.63 15.00
N ARG A 129 18.70 15.85 15.29
CA ARG A 129 18.25 16.71 16.39
C ARG A 129 18.47 16.10 17.76
N LEU A 130 18.20 14.80 17.89
CA LEU A 130 18.22 14.08 19.17
C LEU A 130 19.46 13.21 19.34
N GLY A 131 20.25 12.98 18.29
CA GLY A 131 21.46 12.15 18.36
C GLY A 131 21.17 10.68 18.64
N MET A 132 20.03 10.17 18.16
CA MET A 132 19.56 8.81 18.47
C MET A 132 20.45 7.71 17.88
N LEU A 133 20.51 6.56 18.56
CA LEU A 133 21.17 5.37 18.05
C LEU A 133 20.32 4.72 16.92
N THR A 134 20.98 3.99 16.03
CA THR A 134 20.30 3.27 14.93
C THR A 134 19.30 2.23 15.43
N THR A 135 19.56 1.61 16.58
CA THR A 135 18.65 0.66 17.23
C THR A 135 17.37 1.33 17.71
N ASP A 136 17.49 2.50 18.34
CA ASP A 136 16.31 3.21 18.85
C ASP A 136 15.45 3.76 17.71
N LEU A 137 16.08 4.20 16.62
CA LEU A 137 15.38 4.59 15.40
C LEU A 137 14.69 3.40 14.73
N SER A 138 15.37 2.25 14.68
CA SER A 138 14.81 0.99 14.17
C SER A 138 13.52 0.62 14.91
N ASP A 139 13.54 0.70 16.24
CA ASP A 139 12.39 0.38 17.09
C ASP A 139 11.26 1.40 16.93
N ARG A 140 11.57 2.70 16.91
CA ARG A 140 10.55 3.76 16.75
C ARG A 140 9.87 3.68 15.39
N PHE A 141 10.64 3.56 14.31
CA PHE A 141 10.12 3.59 12.95
C PHE A 141 9.64 2.22 12.44
N ALA A 142 9.76 1.16 13.26
CA ALA A 142 9.41 -0.21 12.92
C ALA A 142 10.04 -0.69 11.58
N ILE A 143 11.30 -0.31 11.36
CA ILE A 143 12.10 -0.72 10.19
C ILE A 143 13.39 -1.39 10.66
N SER A 144 14.02 -2.21 9.81
CA SER A 144 15.26 -2.88 10.22
C SER A 144 16.40 -1.88 10.45
N ALA A 145 17.30 -2.17 11.41
CA ALA A 145 18.49 -1.35 11.68
C ALA A 145 19.35 -1.14 10.41
N SER A 146 19.45 -2.15 9.54
CA SER A 146 20.13 -2.00 8.24
C SER A 146 19.45 -0.95 7.36
N SER A 147 18.11 -0.90 7.33
CA SER A 147 17.36 0.11 6.59
C SER A 147 17.55 1.50 7.17
N VAL A 148 17.61 1.64 8.50
CA VAL A 148 17.96 2.90 9.16
C VAL A 148 19.34 3.36 8.71
N SER A 149 20.36 2.49 8.82
CA SER A 149 21.73 2.80 8.41
C SER A 149 21.83 3.25 6.96
N THR A 150 21.14 2.59 6.03
CA THR A 150 21.10 2.99 4.62
C THR A 150 20.49 4.39 4.41
N LYS A 151 19.59 4.82 5.29
CA LYS A 151 18.90 6.11 5.18
C LYS A 151 19.64 7.26 5.86
N ILE A 152 20.40 6.99 6.93
CA ILE A 152 21.14 8.03 7.67
C ILE A 152 22.61 8.15 7.25
N ASN A 153 23.24 7.06 6.79
CA ASN A 153 24.64 7.09 6.40
C ASN A 153 24.75 7.63 4.97
N VAL A 154 25.33 8.83 4.86
CA VAL A 154 25.71 9.50 3.61
C VAL A 154 27.17 9.19 3.29
#